data_AF-A0A1Y0M9Y7-F1
#
_entry.id   AF-A0A1Y0M9Y7-F1
#
_cell.length_a   1.000
_cell.length_b   1.000
_cell.length_c   1.000
_cell.angle_alpha   90.00
_cell.angle_beta   90.00
_cell.angle_gamma   90.00
#
_symmetry.space_group_name_H-M   'P 1'
#
loop_
_entity.id
_entity.type
_entity.pdbx_description
1 polymer ?
#
loop_
_entity_poly.entity_id
_entity_poly.type
_entity_poly.pdbx_seq_one_letter_code
_entity_poly.pdbx_strand_id
1 'polypeptide(L)'
;MEELFSEGILWLFCNLIGGTIRWIYGTVWRTIFKKPKFKYKEYVFGLEKSKDHYDAHGHDFNNVIVTIIFIGINIFIYVYK
;
A
#
# COMPACT_ATOMS: atom_id res chain seq x y z
N MET A 1 -24.12 5.98 7.78
CA MET A 1 -23.86 6.37 6.37
C MET A 1 -22.60 7.21 6.27
N GLU A 2 -22.48 8.29 7.05
CA GLU A 2 -21.27 9.13 7.07
C GLU A 2 -20.01 8.41 7.60
N GLU A 3 -20.14 7.57 8.62
CA GLU A 3 -19.02 6.77 9.15
C GLU A 3 -18.48 5.78 8.11
N LEU A 4 -19.35 5.00 7.47
CA LEU A 4 -18.99 4.07 6.38
C LEU A 4 -18.32 4.79 5.19
N PHE A 5 -18.78 5.99 4.85
CA PHE A 5 -18.18 6.80 3.80
C PHE A 5 -16.77 7.27 4.18
N SER A 6 -16.59 7.68 5.43
CA SER A 6 -15.31 8.17 5.95
C SER A 6 -14.27 7.05 6.04
N GLU A 7 -14.68 5.87 6.52
CA GLU A 7 -13.82 4.67 6.56
C GLU A 7 -13.41 4.23 5.14
N GLY A 8 -14.35 4.26 4.19
CA GLY A 8 -14.06 3.93 2.78
C GLY A 8 -13.04 4.89 2.15
N ILE A 9 -13.16 6.18 2.42
CA ILE A 9 -12.20 7.19 1.96
C ILE A 9 -10.83 6.96 2.59
N LEU A 10 -10.77 6.73 3.90
CA LEU A 10 -9.52 6.47 4.60
C LEU A 10 -8.83 5.22 4.05
N TRP A 11 -9.58 4.14 3.84
CA TRP A 11 -9.09 2.92 3.23
C TRP A 11 -8.50 3.18 1.83
N LEU A 12 -9.18 3.99 1.01
CA LEU A 12 -8.70 4.36 -0.32
C LEU A 12 -7.38 5.13 -0.25
N PHE A 13 -7.26 6.12 0.64
CA PHE A 13 -6.03 6.89 0.83
C PHE A 13 -4.86 6.02 1.29
N CYS A 14 -5.10 5.14 2.27
CA CYS A 14 -4.08 4.21 2.76
C CYS A 14 -3.61 3.24 1.67
N ASN A 15 -4.52 2.69 0.86
CA ASN A 15 -4.13 1.81 -0.24
C ASN A 15 -3.42 2.56 -1.37
N LEU A 16 -3.81 3.79 -1.65
CA LEU A 16 -3.15 4.60 -2.66
C LEU A 16 -1.70 4.95 -2.23
N ILE A 17 -1.50 5.45 -1.01
CA ILE A 17 -0.18 5.86 -0.51
C ILE A 17 0.70 4.62 -0.31
N GLY A 18 0.24 3.67 0.51
CA GLY A 18 0.97 2.45 0.83
C GLY A 18 1.26 1.59 -0.40
N GLY A 19 0.26 1.43 -1.27
CA GLY A 19 0.38 0.71 -2.53
C GLY A 19 1.37 1.37 -3.48
N THR A 20 1.40 2.71 -3.56
CA THR A 20 2.38 3.43 -4.39
C THR A 20 3.80 3.23 -3.89
N ILE A 21 4.04 3.36 -2.59
CA ILE A 21 5.37 3.16 -2.00
C ILE A 21 5.84 1.71 -2.21
N ARG A 22 4.96 0.73 -1.95
CA ARG A 22 5.24 -0.69 -2.19
C ARG A 22 5.46 -1.00 -3.66
N TRP A 23 4.76 -0.33 -4.57
CA TRP A 23 4.95 -0.50 -6.01
C TRP A 23 6.32 0.02 -6.45
N ILE A 24 6.74 1.18 -5.96
CA ILE A 24 8.08 1.74 -6.25
C ILE A 24 9.15 0.77 -5.76
N TYR A 25 9.10 0.41 -4.46
CA TYR A 25 10.03 -0.55 -3.87
C TYR A 25 10.03 -1.89 -4.59
N GLY A 26 8.85 -2.45 -4.83
CA GLY A 26 8.66 -3.73 -5.48
C GLY A 26 9.15 -3.73 -6.92
N THR A 27 8.98 -2.63 -7.66
CA THR A 27 9.47 -2.49 -9.04
C THR A 27 10.99 -2.45 -9.07
N VAL A 28 11.63 -1.72 -8.15
CA VAL A 28 13.10 -1.68 -8.02
C VAL A 28 13.63 -3.06 -7.66
N TRP A 29 13.10 -3.68 -6.59
CA TRP A 29 13.51 -5.01 -6.14
C TRP A 29 13.35 -6.07 -7.24
N ARG A 30 12.19 -6.12 -7.90
CA ARG A 30 11.93 -7.10 -8.96
C ARG A 30 12.81 -6.88 -10.19
N THR A 31 13.22 -5.64 -10.47
CA THR A 31 14.20 -5.33 -11.53
C THR A 31 15.59 -5.87 -11.17
N ILE A 32 16.07 -5.62 -9.95
CA ILE A 32 17.39 -6.08 -9.48
C ILE A 32 17.47 -7.61 -9.51
N PHE A 33 16.44 -8.29 -9.01
CA PHE A 33 16.43 -9.75 -8.90
C PHE A 33 15.84 -10.48 -10.13
N LYS A 34 15.62 -9.77 -11.25
CA LYS A 34 15.04 -10.31 -12.49
C LYS A 34 13.74 -11.13 -12.26
N LYS A 35 12.88 -10.66 -11.35
CA LYS A 35 11.58 -11.29 -11.04
C LYS A 35 10.46 -10.66 -11.89
N PRO A 36 9.37 -11.38 -12.18
CA PRO A 36 8.22 -10.83 -12.93
C PRO A 36 7.68 -9.55 -12.26
N LYS A 37 7.28 -8.50 -12.99
CA LYS A 37 6.73 -7.29 -12.37
C LYS A 37 5.22 -7.41 -12.19
N PHE A 38 4.70 -6.91 -11.07
CA PHE A 38 3.27 -6.71 -10.90
C PHE A 38 2.88 -5.31 -11.39
N LYS A 39 1.64 -5.18 -11.85
CA LYS A 39 1.01 -3.92 -12.25
C LYS A 39 0.72 -3.08 -11.03
N TYR A 40 0.73 -1.75 -11.20
CA TYR A 40 0.40 -0.81 -10.14
C TYR A 40 -0.95 -1.13 -9.46
N LYS A 41 -1.98 -1.44 -10.25
CA LYS A 41 -3.30 -1.84 -9.72
C LYS A 41 -3.26 -3.01 -8.74
N GLU A 42 -2.31 -3.93 -8.90
CA GLU A 42 -2.16 -5.10 -8.03
C GLU A 42 -1.57 -4.75 -6.65
N TYR A 43 -0.88 -3.61 -6.55
CA TYR A 43 -0.39 -3.06 -5.28
C TYR A 43 -1.41 -2.16 -4.57
N VAL A 44 -2.41 -1.66 -5.29
CA VAL A 44 -3.45 -0.78 -4.73
C VAL A 44 -4.70 -1.58 -4.36
N PHE A 45 -5.09 -2.55 -5.19
CA PHE A 45 -6.35 -3.30 -5.05
C PHE A 45 -6.15 -4.81 -4.81
N GLY A 46 -4.90 -5.28 -4.68
CA GLY A 46 -4.58 -6.70 -4.55
C GLY A 46 -4.52 -7.45 -5.88
N LEU A 47 -4.09 -8.73 -5.82
CA LEU A 47 -3.90 -9.57 -7.01
C LEU A 47 -5.24 -10.01 -7.61
N GLU A 48 -5.40 -9.82 -8.93
CA GLU A 48 -6.63 -10.22 -9.67
C GLU A 48 -6.88 -11.74 -9.66
N LYS A 49 -5.85 -12.55 -9.39
CA LYS A 49 -5.92 -14.02 -9.40
C LYS A 49 -5.37 -14.66 -8.12
N SER A 50 -5.61 -14.04 -6.98
CA SER A 50 -5.40 -14.74 -5.71
C SER A 50 -6.56 -15.71 -5.45
N LYS A 51 -6.26 -17.01 -5.28
CA LYS A 51 -7.24 -17.99 -4.79
C LYS A 51 -7.38 -17.97 -3.26
N ASP A 52 -6.54 -17.21 -2.57
CA ASP A 52 -6.41 -17.23 -1.12
C ASP A 52 -6.88 -15.91 -0.49
N HIS A 53 -7.96 -16.01 0.29
CA HIS A 53 -8.56 -14.88 1.03
C HIS A 53 -7.55 -14.20 1.98
N TYR A 54 -6.55 -14.96 2.45
CA TYR A 54 -5.46 -14.47 3.29
C TYR A 54 -4.58 -13.43 2.60
N ASP A 55 -4.47 -13.49 1.26
CA ASP A 55 -3.57 -12.63 0.50
C ASP A 55 -4.14 -11.21 0.34
N ALA A 56 -5.48 -11.08 0.28
CA ALA A 56 -6.16 -9.79 0.15
C ALA A 56 -6.14 -8.98 1.46
N HIS A 57 -6.46 -9.61 2.60
CA HIS A 57 -6.46 -8.89 3.88
C HIS A 57 -5.04 -8.49 4.31
N GLY A 58 -4.06 -9.39 4.11
CA GLY A 58 -2.65 -9.07 4.35
C GLY A 58 -2.11 -7.98 3.42
N HIS A 59 -2.61 -7.92 2.18
CA HIS A 59 -2.25 -6.87 1.24
C HIS A 59 -2.65 -5.47 1.75
N ASP A 60 -3.91 -5.32 2.15
CA ASP A 60 -4.44 -4.02 2.61
C ASP A 60 -3.79 -3.61 3.93
N PHE A 61 -3.60 -4.57 4.84
CA PHE A 61 -2.90 -4.32 6.10
C PHE A 61 -1.47 -3.83 5.89
N ASN A 62 -0.74 -4.43 4.93
CA ASN A 62 0.59 -3.95 4.56
C ASN A 62 0.58 -2.53 3.97
N ASN A 63 -0.44 -2.17 3.19
CA ASN A 63 -0.57 -0.80 2.68
C ASN A 63 -0.82 0.21 3.80
N VAL A 64 -1.65 -0.15 4.78
CA VAL A 64 -1.89 0.68 5.98
C VAL A 64 -0.60 0.87 6.78
N ILE A 65 0.15 -0.21 7.08
CA ILE A 65 1.43 -0.12 7.81
C ILE A 65 2.42 0.80 7.09
N VAL A 66 2.60 0.60 5.78
CA VAL A 66 3.54 1.41 4.99
C VAL A 66 3.10 2.89 4.97
N THR A 67 1.80 3.16 4.90
CA THR A 67 1.25 4.53 4.98
C THR A 67 1.55 5.16 6.34
N ILE A 68 1.31 4.45 7.45
CA ILE A 68 1.58 4.95 8.80
C ILE A 68 3.08 5.26 8.97
N ILE A 69 3.96 4.36 8.52
CA ILE A 69 5.42 4.59 8.58
C ILE A 69 5.79 5.82 7.76
N PHE A 70 5.27 5.95 6.54
CA PHE A 70 5.56 7.09 5.67
C PHE A 70 5.11 8.43 6.29
N ILE A 71 3.88 8.49 6.80
CA ILE A 71 3.36 9.69 7.47
C ILE A 71 4.17 9.99 8.72
N GLY A 72 4.47 8.98 9.54
CA GLY A 72 5.27 9.12 10.76
C GLY A 72 6.66 9.68 10.49
N ILE A 73 7.33 9.21 9.44
CA ILE A 73 8.64 9.74 9.01
C ILE A 73 8.51 11.22 8.58
N ASN A 74 7.48 11.57 7.80
CA ASN A 74 7.29 12.95 7.35
C ASN A 74 6.97 13.90 8.52
N ILE A 75 6.14 13.47 9.47
CA ILE A 75 5.85 14.22 10.69
C ILE A 75 7.12 14.39 11.51
N PHE A 76 7.89 13.32 11.71
CA PHE A 76 9.17 13.38 12.42
C PHE A 76 10.10 14.40 11.75
N ILE A 77 10.31 14.31 10.44
CA ILE A 77 11.14 15.26 9.70
C ILE A 77 10.60 16.68 9.86
N TYR A 78 9.29 16.90 9.78
CA TYR A 78 8.69 18.23 9.92
C TYR A 78 8.87 18.82 11.33
N VAL A 79 8.74 18.01 12.37
CA VAL A 79 8.85 18.44 13.77
C VAL A 79 10.29 18.75 14.17
N TYR A 80 11.26 17.98 13.66
CA TYR A 80 12.68 18.08 14.04
C TYR A 80 13.53 18.83 13.01
N LYS A 81 12.92 19.44 12.00
CA LYS A 81 13.56 20.36 11.06
C LYS A 81 13.62 21.77 11.65
#